data_AF-A0A954BYT1-F1
#
_entry.id   AF-A0A954BYT1-F1
#
_cell.length_a   1.000
_cell.length_b   1.000
_cell.length_c   1.000
_cell.angle_alpha   90.00
_cell.angle_beta   90.00
_cell.angle_gamma   90.00
#
_symmetry.space_group_name_H-M   'P 1'
#
loop_
_entity.id
_entity.type
_entity.pdbx_description
1 polymer ?
#
loop_
_entity_poly.entity_id
_entity_poly.type
_entity_poly.pdbx_seq_one_letter_code
_entity_poly.pdbx_strand_id
1 'polypeptide(L)'
;MQIPRQPTKRAPPARVRMVSQVHGGPGAQATAVPIAATSSHDELVALKRSLEAISLSLNRIDLQALSDTERDTWAKELDRVDLAIARVRVSLLEGIVAEFEAELPALQSAIAQLEAQLASLQQAVDVINAVAGVLGVVEQIVGLAG
;
A
#
# COMPACT_ATOMS: atom_id res chain seq x y z
N MET A 1 -4.67 -3.60 51.25
CA MET A 1 -4.18 -4.38 50.10
C MET A 1 -4.99 -3.98 48.87
N GLN A 2 -4.54 -2.95 48.15
CA GLN A 2 -5.21 -2.44 46.94
C GLN A 2 -4.64 -3.12 45.70
N ILE A 3 -5.52 -3.62 44.83
CA ILE A 3 -5.17 -4.27 43.57
C ILE A 3 -4.96 -3.19 42.50
N PRO A 4 -3.80 -3.13 41.81
CA PRO A 4 -3.60 -2.18 40.72
C PRO A 4 -4.44 -2.58 39.50
N ARG A 5 -5.29 -1.67 39.01
CA ARG A 5 -6.02 -1.85 37.75
C ARG A 5 -5.06 -1.63 36.57
N GLN A 6 -4.93 -2.62 35.68
CA GLN A 6 -4.19 -2.49 34.44
C GLN A 6 -4.87 -1.48 33.48
N PRO A 7 -4.11 -0.65 32.75
CA PRO A 7 -4.67 0.20 31.71
C PRO A 7 -5.02 -0.63 30.47
N THR A 8 -6.27 -0.53 30.03
CA THR A 8 -6.81 -1.14 28.80
C THR A 8 -6.02 -0.69 27.57
N LYS A 9 -5.51 -1.64 26.79
CA LYS A 9 -4.87 -1.41 25.49
C LYS A 9 -5.82 -0.61 24.58
N ARG A 10 -5.35 0.54 24.12
CA ARG A 10 -6.04 1.42 23.16
C ARG A 10 -6.31 0.66 21.85
N ALA A 11 -7.54 0.79 21.35
CA ALA A 11 -7.90 0.42 19.99
C ALA A 11 -7.12 1.29 18.96
N PRO A 12 -6.77 0.78 17.77
CA PRO A 12 -6.11 1.57 16.74
C PRO A 12 -7.07 2.65 16.19
N PRO A 13 -6.57 3.85 15.83
CA PRO A 13 -7.43 4.89 15.26
C PRO A 13 -7.91 4.48 13.86
N ALA A 14 -9.20 4.69 13.61
CA ALA A 14 -9.79 4.59 12.29
C ALA A 14 -9.08 5.55 11.31
N ARG A 15 -8.63 5.04 10.16
CA ARG A 15 -8.08 5.87 9.08
C ARG A 15 -9.20 6.74 8.51
N VAL A 16 -9.22 8.02 8.89
CA VAL A 16 -10.01 9.04 8.21
C VAL A 16 -9.30 9.35 6.89
N ARG A 17 -9.92 8.97 5.77
CA ARG A 17 -9.47 9.33 4.42
C ARG A 17 -9.77 10.83 4.23
N MET A 18 -8.75 11.68 4.39
CA MET A 18 -8.84 13.07 3.95
C MET A 18 -8.91 13.08 2.42
N VAL A 19 -10.08 13.37 1.88
CA VAL A 19 -10.25 13.73 0.47
C VAL A 19 -9.79 15.17 0.33
N SER A 20 -8.57 15.37 -0.17
CA SER A 20 -8.13 16.69 -0.64
C SER A 20 -8.90 17.04 -1.91
N GLN A 21 -9.97 17.81 -1.73
CA GLN A 21 -10.78 18.36 -2.81
C GLN A 21 -10.05 19.59 -3.39
N VAL A 22 -9.22 19.37 -4.41
CA VAL A 22 -8.64 20.45 -5.20
C VAL A 22 -9.72 21.00 -6.13
N HIS A 23 -10.13 22.24 -5.88
CA HIS A 23 -10.99 23.01 -6.76
C HIS A 23 -10.18 23.54 -7.95
N GLY A 24 -10.61 23.23 -9.18
CA GLY A 24 -10.09 23.85 -10.39
C GLY A 24 -10.76 23.40 -11.69
N GLY A 25 -11.70 24.19 -12.21
CA GLY A 25 -11.91 24.41 -13.65
C GLY A 25 -12.84 23.45 -14.44
N PRO A 26 -13.71 23.97 -15.33
CA PRO A 26 -14.74 23.20 -16.03
C PRO A 26 -14.17 22.49 -17.27
N GLY A 27 -13.89 21.20 -17.11
CA GLY A 27 -13.50 20.28 -18.17
C GLY A 27 -13.67 18.85 -17.68
N ALA A 28 -14.83 18.57 -17.09
CA ALA A 28 -15.13 17.30 -16.45
C ALA A 28 -15.35 16.20 -17.51
N GLN A 29 -14.31 15.41 -17.74
CA GLN A 29 -14.46 13.98 -18.05
C GLN A 29 -13.48 13.18 -17.19
N ALA A 30 -13.73 13.20 -15.88
CA ALA A 30 -13.24 12.17 -14.98
C ALA A 30 -14.28 11.04 -14.95
N THR A 31 -14.27 10.21 -15.98
CA THR A 31 -14.95 8.91 -15.94
C THR A 31 -13.93 7.82 -16.17
N ALA A 32 -13.33 7.36 -15.08
CA ALA A 32 -12.87 5.99 -14.96
C ALA A 32 -13.02 5.62 -13.50
N VAL A 33 -14.19 5.09 -13.14
CA VAL A 33 -14.32 4.30 -11.93
C VAL A 33 -13.93 2.88 -12.32
N PRO A 34 -12.79 2.32 -11.89
CA PRO A 34 -12.52 0.91 -12.08
C PRO A 34 -13.19 0.16 -10.93
N ILE A 35 -14.49 -0.14 -11.06
CA ILE A 35 -15.21 -1.01 -10.09
C ILE A 35 -15.06 -2.50 -10.45
N ALA A 36 -14.25 -2.84 -11.46
CA ALA A 36 -14.11 -4.21 -11.95
C ALA A 36 -12.96 -5.01 -11.31
N ALA A 37 -11.94 -4.35 -10.74
CA ALA A 37 -10.80 -5.04 -10.14
C ALA A 37 -11.09 -5.56 -8.72
N THR A 38 -11.96 -4.87 -7.98
CA THR A 38 -12.32 -5.24 -6.61
C THR A 38 -13.14 -6.52 -6.54
N SER A 39 -14.02 -6.78 -7.52
CA SER A 39 -14.84 -8.00 -7.52
C SER A 39 -13.99 -9.27 -7.69
N SER A 40 -12.98 -9.26 -8.56
CA SER A 40 -12.11 -10.43 -8.75
C SER A 40 -11.23 -10.71 -7.53
N HIS A 41 -10.73 -9.68 -6.83
CA HIS A 41 -9.97 -9.88 -5.60
C HIS A 41 -10.85 -10.42 -4.47
N ASP A 42 -12.03 -9.83 -4.27
CA ASP A 42 -12.97 -10.26 -3.24
C ASP A 42 -13.48 -11.68 -3.48
N GLU A 43 -13.71 -12.06 -4.74
CA GLU A 43 -14.03 -13.42 -5.16
C GLU A 43 -12.91 -14.41 -4.83
N LEU A 44 -11.65 -14.07 -5.11
CA LEU A 44 -10.49 -14.92 -4.75
C LEU A 44 -10.33 -15.06 -3.23
N VAL A 45 -10.57 -13.99 -2.47
CA VAL A 45 -10.55 -14.03 -0.99
C VAL A 45 -11.68 -14.91 -0.46
N ALA A 46 -12.88 -14.79 -1.01
CA ALA A 46 -14.02 -15.63 -0.64
C ALA A 46 -13.75 -17.11 -0.98
N LEU A 47 -13.23 -17.39 -2.18
CA LEU A 47 -12.86 -18.73 -2.63
C LEU A 47 -11.80 -19.35 -1.70
N LYS A 48 -10.75 -18.59 -1.35
CA LYS A 48 -9.73 -19.04 -0.39
C LYS A 48 -10.35 -19.46 0.94
N ARG A 49 -11.24 -18.64 1.50
CA ARG A 49 -11.93 -18.95 2.77
C ARG A 49 -12.77 -20.21 2.65
N SER A 50 -13.47 -20.40 1.53
CA SER A 50 -14.24 -21.62 1.28
C SER A 50 -13.35 -22.86 1.23
N LEU A 51 -12.22 -22.78 0.51
CA LEU A 51 -11.27 -23.90 0.42
C LEU A 51 -10.62 -24.22 1.77
N GLU A 52 -10.27 -23.19 2.56
CA GLU A 52 -9.74 -23.39 3.92
C GLU A 52 -10.78 -24.04 4.84
N ALA A 53 -12.06 -23.70 4.72
CA ALA A 53 -13.13 -24.37 5.45
C ALA A 53 -13.28 -25.84 5.04
N ILE A 54 -13.17 -26.15 3.74
CA ILE A 54 -13.20 -27.53 3.23
C ILE A 54 -12.00 -28.32 3.76
N SER A 55 -10.77 -27.77 3.67
CA SER A 55 -9.56 -28.43 4.20
C SER A 55 -9.71 -28.73 5.70
N LEU A 56 -10.26 -27.80 6.47
CA LEU A 56 -10.50 -27.99 7.91
C LEU A 56 -11.57 -29.06 8.17
N SER A 57 -12.59 -29.17 7.31
CA SER A 57 -13.57 -30.25 7.37
C SER A 57 -12.95 -31.61 7.05
N LEU A 58 -12.11 -31.69 6.02
CA LEU A 58 -11.42 -32.92 5.63
C LEU A 58 -10.47 -33.41 6.73
N ASN A 59 -9.76 -32.49 7.39
CA ASN A 59 -8.85 -32.79 8.50
C ASN A 59 -9.56 -33.27 9.79
N ARG A 60 -10.88 -33.14 9.89
CA ARG A 60 -11.66 -33.63 11.05
C ARG A 60 -12.15 -35.07 10.88
N ILE A 61 -11.99 -35.67 9.71
CA ILE A 61 -12.46 -37.03 9.44
C ILE A 61 -11.56 -38.02 10.20
N ASP A 62 -12.18 -38.96 10.91
CA ASP A 62 -11.47 -40.04 11.59
C ASP A 62 -10.96 -41.06 10.56
N LEU A 63 -9.64 -41.05 10.33
CA LEU A 63 -8.97 -41.94 9.36
C LEU A 63 -9.03 -43.42 9.75
N GLN A 64 -9.23 -43.74 11.03
CA GLN A 64 -9.31 -45.12 11.51
C GLN A 64 -10.67 -45.75 11.22
N ALA A 65 -11.71 -44.93 11.03
CA ALA A 65 -13.05 -45.37 10.65
C ALA A 65 -13.19 -45.63 9.13
N LEU A 66 -12.22 -45.21 8.32
CA LEU A 66 -12.23 -45.38 6.87
C LEU A 66 -11.63 -46.73 6.44
N SER A 67 -12.07 -47.26 5.32
CA SER A 67 -11.37 -48.32 4.59
C SER A 67 -10.11 -47.79 3.88
N ASP A 68 -9.22 -48.68 3.43
CA ASP A 68 -8.01 -48.29 2.68
C ASP A 68 -8.33 -47.49 1.41
N THR A 69 -9.39 -47.88 0.70
CA THR A 69 -9.85 -47.20 -0.53
C THR A 69 -10.43 -45.81 -0.24
N GLU A 70 -11.10 -45.64 0.90
CA GLU A 70 -11.63 -44.33 1.32
C GLU A 70 -10.50 -43.42 1.82
N ARG A 71 -9.49 -43.98 2.49
CA ARG A 71 -8.28 -43.25 2.89
C ARG A 71 -7.51 -42.72 1.68
N ASP A 72 -7.34 -43.52 0.63
CA ASP A 72 -6.68 -43.08 -0.61
C ASP A 72 -7.48 -41.97 -1.32
N THR A 73 -8.81 -42.10 -1.35
CA THR A 73 -9.68 -41.06 -1.90
C THR A 73 -9.60 -39.77 -1.10
N TRP A 74 -9.65 -39.86 0.23
CA TRP A 74 -9.51 -38.73 1.14
C TRP A 74 -8.17 -37.99 0.94
N ALA A 75 -7.06 -38.74 0.83
CA ALA A 75 -5.74 -38.16 0.63
C ALA A 75 -5.68 -37.35 -0.68
N LYS A 76 -6.23 -37.90 -1.77
CA LYS A 76 -6.31 -37.21 -3.06
C LYS A 76 -7.15 -35.93 -3.00
N GLU A 77 -8.27 -35.96 -2.29
CA GLU A 77 -9.12 -34.77 -2.12
C GLU A 77 -8.43 -33.69 -1.27
N LEU A 78 -7.72 -34.08 -0.20
CA LEU A 78 -6.93 -33.15 0.60
C LEU A 78 -5.83 -32.49 -0.23
N ASP A 79 -5.05 -33.28 -0.98
CA ASP A 79 -4.00 -32.77 -1.88
C ASP A 79 -4.56 -31.78 -2.93
N ARG A 80 -5.74 -32.08 -3.50
CA ARG A 80 -6.41 -31.20 -4.45
C ARG A 80 -6.81 -29.87 -3.82
N VAL A 81 -7.37 -29.91 -2.61
CA VAL A 81 -7.78 -28.70 -1.88
C VAL A 81 -6.56 -27.86 -1.52
N ASP A 82 -5.49 -28.47 -1.02
CA ASP A 82 -4.26 -27.76 -0.66
C ASP A 82 -3.59 -27.13 -1.89
N LEU A 83 -3.56 -27.84 -3.02
CA LEU A 83 -3.10 -27.29 -4.29
C LEU A 83 -3.97 -26.12 -4.77
N ALA A 84 -5.30 -26.22 -4.63
CA ALA A 84 -6.21 -25.13 -4.97
C ALA A 84 -5.99 -23.90 -4.08
N ILE A 85 -5.79 -24.09 -2.77
CA ILE A 85 -5.45 -23.01 -1.83
C ILE A 85 -4.14 -22.34 -2.25
N ALA A 86 -3.12 -23.11 -2.60
CA ALA A 86 -1.83 -22.58 -3.05
C ALA A 86 -1.98 -21.72 -4.32
N ARG A 87 -2.74 -22.20 -5.32
CA ARG A 87 -3.01 -21.43 -6.55
C ARG A 87 -3.74 -20.13 -6.29
N VAL A 88 -4.78 -20.14 -5.46
CA VAL A 88 -5.51 -18.91 -5.09
C VAL A 88 -4.60 -17.93 -4.36
N ARG A 89 -3.71 -18.40 -3.48
CA ARG A 89 -2.69 -17.54 -2.85
C ARG A 89 -1.77 -16.91 -3.89
N VAL A 90 -1.27 -17.67 -4.85
CA VAL A 90 -0.43 -17.15 -5.93
C VAL A 90 -1.16 -16.05 -6.70
N SER A 91 -2.40 -16.27 -7.13
CA SER A 91 -3.16 -15.26 -7.86
C SER A 91 -3.42 -13.99 -7.04
N LEU A 92 -3.66 -14.12 -5.73
CA LEU A 92 -3.77 -12.96 -4.83
C LEU A 92 -2.45 -12.18 -4.74
N LEU A 93 -1.31 -12.87 -4.66
CA LEU A 93 0.01 -12.23 -4.66
C LEU A 93 0.31 -11.54 -5.99
N GLU A 94 -0.02 -12.17 -7.12
CA GLU A 94 0.15 -11.57 -8.46
C GLU A 94 -0.65 -10.27 -8.58
N GLY A 95 -1.89 -10.24 -8.08
CA GLY A 95 -2.70 -9.02 -8.04
C GLY A 95 -2.05 -7.89 -7.21
N ILE A 96 -1.49 -8.22 -6.06
CA ILE A 96 -0.77 -7.25 -5.21
C ILE A 96 0.47 -6.72 -5.92
N VAL A 97 1.23 -7.59 -6.58
CA VAL A 97 2.43 -7.19 -7.35
C VAL A 97 2.04 -6.23 -8.48
N ALA A 98 0.99 -6.55 -9.23
CA ALA A 98 0.51 -5.70 -10.32
C ALA A 98 0.05 -4.31 -9.83
N GLU A 99 -0.58 -4.23 -8.65
CA GLU A 99 -0.97 -2.95 -8.03
C GLU A 99 0.27 -2.11 -7.70
N PHE A 100 1.29 -2.70 -7.08
CA PHE A 100 2.55 -2.00 -6.81
C PHE A 100 3.26 -1.57 -8.09
N GLU A 101 3.31 -2.43 -9.11
CA GLU A 101 3.90 -2.10 -10.40
C GLU A 101 3.19 -0.92 -11.08
N ALA A 102 1.87 -0.80 -10.91
CA ALA A 102 1.10 0.31 -11.45
C ALA A 102 1.33 1.64 -10.71
N GLU A 103 1.59 1.61 -9.39
CA GLU A 103 1.84 2.82 -8.59
C GLU A 103 3.28 3.35 -8.71
N LEU A 104 4.24 2.46 -8.99
CA LEU A 104 5.67 2.79 -8.98
C LEU A 104 6.08 3.93 -9.93
N PRO A 105 5.55 4.01 -11.18
CA PRO A 105 5.87 5.11 -12.09
C PRO A 105 5.41 6.49 -11.59
N ALA A 106 4.24 6.56 -10.93
CA ALA A 106 3.74 7.80 -10.37
C ALA A 106 4.65 8.30 -9.23
N LEU A 107 5.13 7.38 -8.39
CA LEU A 107 6.07 7.71 -7.33
C LEU A 107 7.42 8.17 -7.89
N GLN A 108 7.96 7.49 -8.91
CA GLN A 108 9.18 7.91 -9.60
C GLN A 108 9.05 9.31 -10.21
N SER A 109 7.90 9.60 -10.85
CA SER A 109 7.63 10.93 -11.40
C SER A 109 7.57 12.01 -10.33
N ALA A 110 6.93 11.73 -9.19
CA ALA A 110 6.89 12.66 -8.06
C ALA A 110 8.27 12.94 -7.48
N ILE A 111 9.13 11.91 -7.37
CA ILE A 111 10.52 12.06 -6.92
C ILE A 111 11.29 12.96 -7.89
N ALA A 112 11.24 12.68 -9.19
CA ALA A 112 11.93 13.49 -10.20
C ALA A 112 11.48 14.96 -10.19
N GLN A 113 10.18 15.21 -9.97
CA GLN A 113 9.65 16.57 -9.83
C GLN A 113 10.20 17.26 -8.58
N LEU A 114 10.28 16.55 -7.46
CA LEU A 114 10.82 17.09 -6.21
C LEU A 114 12.32 17.42 -6.34
N GLU A 115 13.09 16.55 -7.00
CA GLU A 115 14.51 16.79 -7.29
C GLU A 115 14.71 18.06 -8.13
N ALA A 116 13.89 18.26 -9.17
CA ALA A 116 13.92 19.47 -9.99
C ALA A 116 13.58 20.73 -9.18
N GLN A 117 12.58 20.66 -8.30
CA GLN A 117 12.22 21.77 -7.41
C GLN A 117 13.35 22.11 -6.44
N LEU A 118 14.01 21.10 -5.87
CA LEU A 118 15.13 21.29 -4.96
C LEU A 118 16.32 21.94 -5.66
N ALA A 119 16.64 21.51 -6.89
CA ALA A 119 17.69 22.14 -7.70
C ALA A 119 17.37 23.62 -8.01
N SER A 120 16.12 23.92 -8.36
CA SER A 120 15.67 25.30 -8.60
C SER A 120 15.77 26.15 -7.32
N LEU A 121 15.43 25.59 -6.16
CA LEU A 121 15.53 26.28 -4.89
C LEU A 121 16.99 26.57 -4.53
N GLN A 122 17.89 25.61 -4.76
CA GLN A 122 19.32 25.81 -4.53
C GLN A 122 19.86 26.95 -5.40
N GLN A 123 19.48 27.00 -6.68
CA GLN A 123 19.88 28.09 -7.57
C GLN A 123 19.37 29.45 -7.06
N ALA A 124 18.14 29.52 -6.55
CA ALA A 124 17.60 30.74 -5.96
C ALA A 124 18.40 31.19 -4.72
N VAL A 125 18.80 30.24 -3.87
CA VAL A 125 19.67 30.52 -2.71
C VAL A 125 21.02 31.06 -3.14
N ASP A 126 21.63 30.49 -4.18
CA ASP A 126 22.93 30.95 -4.69
C ASP A 126 22.84 32.39 -5.22
N VAL A 127 21.75 32.73 -5.91
CA VAL A 127 21.47 34.10 -6.36
C VAL A 127 21.31 35.06 -5.17
N ILE A 128 20.55 34.66 -4.15
CA ILE A 128 20.36 35.47 -2.93
C ILE A 128 21.71 35.74 -2.25
N ASN A 129 22.55 34.72 -2.11
CA ASN A 129 23.88 34.85 -1.51
C ASN A 129 24.78 35.79 -2.32
N ALA A 130 24.74 35.72 -3.65
CA ALA A 130 25.49 36.63 -4.51
C ALA A 130 25.03 38.09 -4.34
N VAL A 131 23.72 38.34 -4.31
CA VAL A 131 23.16 39.67 -4.08
C VAL A 131 23.53 40.22 -2.70
N ALA A 132 23.44 39.39 -1.65
CA ALA A 132 23.86 39.76 -0.31
C ALA A 132 25.35 40.15 -0.25
N GLY A 133 26.21 39.42 -0.97
CA GLY A 133 27.62 39.77 -1.10
C GLY A 133 27.85 41.14 -1.73
N VAL A 134 27.13 41.47 -2.82
CA VAL A 134 27.21 42.79 -3.47
C VAL A 134 26.75 43.91 -2.54
N LEU A 135 25.64 43.72 -1.83
CA LEU A 135 25.14 44.70 -0.86
C LEU A 135 26.16 44.97 0.25
N GLY A 136 26.80 43.93 0.78
CA GLY A 136 27.87 44.09 1.78
C GLY A 136 29.05 44.91 1.27
N VAL A 137 29.44 44.77 -0.01
CA VAL A 137 30.48 45.61 -0.62
C VAL A 137 30.03 47.07 -0.73
N VAL A 138 28.79 47.33 -1.13
CA VAL A 138 28.24 48.70 -1.22
C VAL A 138 28.23 49.37 0.15
N GLU A 139 27.81 48.67 1.21
CA GLU A 139 27.83 49.18 2.58
C GLU A 139 29.25 49.57 3.03
N GLN A 140 30.28 48.76 2.70
CA GLN A 140 31.67 49.09 3.00
C GLN A 140 32.14 50.38 2.29
N ILE A 141 31.78 50.55 1.01
CA ILE A 141 32.14 51.76 0.25
C ILE A 141 31.51 53.01 0.87
N VAL A 142 30.22 52.94 1.20
CA VAL A 142 29.50 54.06 1.83
C VAL A 142 30.10 54.39 3.20
N GLY A 143 30.44 53.36 4.00
CA GLY A 143 31.06 53.55 5.30
C GLY A 143 32.48 54.14 5.28
N LEU A 144 33.21 54.03 4.16
CA LEU A 144 34.53 54.65 3.96
C LEU A 144 34.45 56.09 3.42
N ALA A 145 33.29 56.47 2.87
CA ALA A 145 33.08 57.78 2.25
C ALA A 145 32.44 58.82 3.20
N GLY A 146 32.02 58.42 4.39
CA GLY A 146 31.51 59.29 5.46
C GLY A 146 32.50 59.44 6.60
#